data_AF-A0A8E3B5I6-F1
#
_entry.id   AF-A0A8E3B5I6-F1
#
_cell.length_a   1.000
_cell.length_b   1.000
_cell.length_c   1.000
_cell.angle_alpha   90.00
_cell.angle_beta   90.00
_cell.angle_gamma   90.00
#
_symmetry.space_group_name_H-M   'P 1'
#
loop_
_entity.id
_entity.type
_entity.pdbx_description
1 polymer ?
#
loop_
_entity_poly.entity_id
_entity_poly.type
_entity_poly.pdbx_seq_one_letter_code
_entity_poly.pdbx_strand_id
1 'polypeptide(L)'
;MNWRWFSTAIVVAFISGCTADYLNNYDSVTLAAGDANRSNMLLQTVDPFNPNSQNTRIEGDGARAVAVFNGYRGATRAPWR
;
A
#
# COMPACT_ATOMS: atom_id res chain seq x y z
N MET A 1 48.01 -34.53 -24.66
CA MET A 1 46.83 -34.66 -25.57
C MET A 1 45.53 -34.10 -24.94
N ASN A 2 45.41 -34.12 -23.62
CA ASN A 2 44.29 -33.65 -22.79
C ASN A 2 44.14 -32.12 -22.62
N TRP A 3 45.19 -31.33 -22.88
CA TRP A 3 45.17 -29.86 -22.73
C TRP A 3 44.11 -29.16 -23.60
N ARG A 4 43.88 -29.70 -24.81
CA ARG A 4 42.86 -29.18 -25.74
C ARG A 4 41.45 -29.33 -25.16
N TRP A 5 41.17 -30.45 -24.50
CA TRP A 5 39.88 -30.71 -23.88
C TRP A 5 39.59 -29.79 -22.70
N PHE A 6 40.59 -29.55 -21.85
CA PHE A 6 40.45 -28.60 -20.75
C PHE A 6 40.20 -27.17 -21.24
N SER A 7 40.92 -26.75 -22.30
CA SER A 7 40.73 -25.42 -22.89
C SER A 7 39.32 -25.23 -23.44
N THR A 8 38.79 -26.23 -24.17
CA THR A 8 37.43 -26.17 -24.70
C THR A 8 36.38 -26.14 -23.58
N ALA A 9 36.55 -26.96 -22.53
CA ALA A 9 35.62 -27.00 -21.40
C ALA A 9 35.54 -25.66 -20.65
N ILE A 10 36.69 -25.00 -20.46
CA ILE A 10 36.77 -23.67 -19.83
C ILE A 10 36.02 -22.63 -20.67
N VAL A 11 36.26 -22.59 -21.99
CA VAL A 11 35.60 -21.63 -22.89
C VAL A 11 34.08 -21.81 -22.88
N VAL A 12 33.60 -23.05 -22.92
CA VAL A 12 32.15 -23.34 -22.87
C VAL A 12 31.51 -22.87 -21.55
N ALA A 13 32.19 -23.06 -20.42
CA ALA A 13 31.69 -22.63 -19.11
C ALA A 13 31.59 -21.09 -18.97
N PHE A 14 32.53 -20.35 -19.56
CA PHE A 14 32.49 -18.88 -19.54
C PHE A 14 31.44 -18.30 -20.49
N ILE A 15 31.24 -18.90 -21.67
CA ILE A 15 30.25 -18.41 -22.64
C ILE A 15 28.81 -18.72 -22.17
N SER A 16 28.57 -19.85 -21.50
CA SER A 16 27.23 -20.20 -21.02
C SER A 16 26.72 -19.34 -19.85
N GLY A 17 27.62 -18.70 -19.09
CA GLY A 17 27.26 -17.83 -17.96
C GLY A 17 26.95 -16.38 -18.36
N CYS A 18 27.38 -15.92 -19.54
CA CYS A 18 27.27 -14.51 -19.94
C CYS A 18 25.83 -14.05 -20.24
N THR A 19 24.87 -14.97 -20.42
CA THR A 19 23.47 -14.66 -20.77
C THR A 19 22.47 -14.96 -19.64
N ALA A 20 22.95 -15.39 -18.46
CA ALA A 20 22.05 -15.74 -17.35
C ALA A 20 21.26 -14.54 -16.80
N ASP A 21 21.76 -13.32 -17.00
CA ASP A 21 21.09 -12.08 -16.60
C ASP A 21 19.86 -11.77 -17.47
N TYR A 22 19.86 -12.21 -18.74
CA TYR A 22 18.71 -12.05 -19.65
C TYR A 22 17.55 -12.98 -19.32
N LEU A 23 17.81 -14.10 -18.66
CA LEU A 23 16.76 -15.05 -18.26
C LEU A 23 15.97 -14.53 -17.06
N ASN A 24 16.46 -13.47 -16.41
CA ASN A 24 15.88 -12.88 -15.21
C ASN A 24 15.42 -11.44 -15.50
N ASN A 25 14.38 -11.29 -16.32
CA ASN A 25 13.69 -10.00 -16.48
C ASN A 25 12.89 -9.69 -15.20
N TYR A 26 13.59 -9.29 -14.14
CA TYR A 26 12.94 -8.66 -13.01
C TYR A 26 12.64 -7.22 -13.38
N ASP A 27 11.35 -6.88 -13.46
CA ASP A 27 10.93 -5.50 -13.53
C ASP A 27 11.45 -4.75 -12.29
N SER A 28 12.26 -3.72 -12.50
CA SER A 28 12.76 -2.85 -11.44
C SER A 28 11.75 -1.76 -11.13
N VAL A 29 11.64 -1.38 -9.86
CA VAL A 29 10.85 -0.21 -9.44
C VAL A 29 11.73 1.04 -9.42
N THR A 30 11.18 2.18 -9.86
CA THR A 30 11.90 3.48 -9.78
C THR A 30 12.22 3.82 -8.33
N LEU A 31 13.40 4.41 -8.08
CA LEU A 31 13.87 4.79 -6.73
C LEU A 31 12.89 5.75 -6.02
N ALA A 32 12.12 6.52 -6.79
CA ALA A 32 11.10 7.44 -6.29
C ALA A 32 9.67 6.84 -6.30
N ALA A 33 9.53 5.51 -6.38
CA ALA A 33 8.22 4.86 -6.40
C ALA A 33 7.44 5.06 -5.08
N GLY A 34 8.14 5.36 -3.98
CA GLY A 34 7.52 5.58 -2.66
C GLY A 34 6.55 4.45 -2.31
N ASP A 35 5.32 4.84 -1.97
CA ASP A 35 4.28 3.93 -1.48
C ASP A 35 3.43 3.34 -2.62
N ALA A 36 3.72 3.69 -3.88
CA ALA A 36 2.86 3.39 -5.03
C ALA A 36 2.58 1.88 -5.18
N ASN A 37 3.57 1.02 -4.94
CA ASN A 37 3.39 -0.44 -5.00
C ASN A 37 2.40 -0.95 -3.93
N ARG A 38 2.41 -0.34 -2.75
CA ARG A 38 1.50 -0.68 -1.65
C ARG A 38 0.08 -0.19 -1.93
N SER A 39 -0.05 1.01 -2.50
CA SER A 39 -1.32 1.56 -2.95
C SER A 39 -1.91 0.78 -4.13
N ASN A 40 -1.08 0.24 -5.03
CA ASN A 40 -1.54 -0.56 -6.16
C ASN A 40 -2.23 -1.86 -5.74
N MET A 41 -1.88 -2.42 -4.57
CA MET A 41 -2.58 -3.61 -4.04
C MET A 41 -4.05 -3.34 -3.71
N LEU A 42 -4.40 -2.07 -3.39
CA LEU A 42 -5.79 -1.68 -3.12
C LEU A 42 -6.61 -1.46 -4.40
N LEU A 43 -5.97 -1.26 -5.55
CA LEU A 43 -6.68 -1.01 -6.80
C LEU A 43 -7.32 -2.28 -7.39
N GLN A 44 -7.01 -3.46 -6.84
CA GLN A 44 -7.64 -4.73 -7.25
C GLN A 44 -8.83 -5.14 -6.38
N THR A 45 -9.18 -4.40 -5.33
CA THR A 45 -10.35 -4.69 -4.52
C THR A 45 -11.59 -3.99 -5.09
N VAL A 46 -12.65 -4.78 -5.31
CA VAL A 46 -13.98 -4.24 -5.61
C VAL A 46 -14.48 -3.55 -4.34
N ASP A 47 -14.58 -2.22 -4.40
CA ASP A 47 -14.96 -1.31 -3.30
C ASP A 47 -14.01 -1.33 -2.08
N PRO A 48 -12.83 -0.66 -2.18
CA PRO A 48 -11.84 -0.60 -1.09
C PRO A 48 -12.26 0.27 0.10
N PHE A 49 -13.41 0.95 0.01
CA PHE A 49 -13.82 1.90 1.02
C PHE A 49 -14.54 1.21 2.18
N ASN A 50 -14.47 1.82 3.37
CA ASN A 50 -15.31 1.42 4.49
C ASN A 50 -16.79 1.49 4.04
N PRO A 51 -17.64 0.47 4.33
CA PRO A 51 -19.07 0.53 4.00
C PRO A 51 -19.77 1.81 4.45
N ASN A 52 -19.32 2.40 5.55
CA ASN A 52 -19.86 3.65 6.08
C ASN A 52 -19.36 4.90 5.34
N SER A 53 -18.35 4.80 4.47
CA SER A 53 -17.89 5.91 3.63
C SER A 53 -18.90 6.30 2.54
N GLN A 54 -19.83 5.42 2.20
CA GLN A 54 -20.95 5.74 1.29
C GLN A 54 -22.15 6.36 2.04
N ASN A 55 -22.07 6.50 3.37
CA ASN A 55 -23.16 7.04 4.16
C ASN A 55 -23.20 8.57 4.04
N THR A 56 -24.05 9.07 3.15
CA THR A 56 -24.32 10.51 3.01
C THR A 56 -25.44 11.00 3.94
N ARG A 57 -25.91 10.18 4.88
CA ARG A 57 -26.99 10.55 5.80
C ARG A 57 -26.41 11.16 7.06
N ILE A 58 -26.99 12.29 7.44
CA ILE A 58 -26.78 12.88 8.75
C ILE A 58 -27.78 12.18 9.70
N GLU A 59 -27.29 11.25 10.52
CA GLU A 59 -28.13 10.49 11.47
C GLU A 59 -28.62 11.30 12.67
N GLY A 60 -28.05 12.49 12.87
CA GLY A 60 -28.43 13.41 13.95
C GLY A 60 -29.27 14.57 13.45
N ASP A 61 -30.46 14.75 14.01
CA ASP A 61 -31.19 16.01 13.90
C ASP A 61 -30.43 17.12 14.63
N GLY A 62 -30.33 18.29 14.01
CA GLY A 62 -29.78 19.50 14.64
C GLY A 62 -30.47 19.84 15.96
N ALA A 63 -31.77 19.53 16.12
CA ALA A 63 -32.48 19.68 17.38
C ALA A 63 -31.89 18.83 18.51
N ARG A 64 -31.45 17.61 18.22
CA ARG A 64 -30.77 16.73 19.20
C ARG A 64 -29.41 17.28 19.60
N ALA A 65 -28.64 17.81 18.64
CA ALA A 65 -27.35 18.45 18.93
C ALA A 65 -27.53 19.70 19.80
N VAL A 66 -28.56 20.52 19.53
CA VAL A 66 -28.92 21.69 20.33
C VAL A 66 -29.35 21.29 21.75
N ALA A 67 -30.12 20.21 21.91
CA ALA A 67 -30.52 19.71 23.23
C ALA A 67 -29.31 19.30 24.09
N VAL A 68 -28.33 18.59 23.51
CA VAL A 68 -27.08 18.22 24.21
C VAL A 68 -26.25 19.45 24.58
N PHE A 69 -26.09 20.40 23.64
CA PHE A 69 -25.37 21.65 23.89
C PHE A 69 -26.00 22.47 25.03
N ASN A 70 -27.34 22.56 25.07
CA ASN A 70 -28.05 23.24 26.15
C ASN A 70 -27.89 22.53 27.51
N GLY A 71 -27.85 21.19 27.52
CA GLY A 71 -27.54 20.41 28.71
C GLY A 71 -26.17 20.73 29.31
N TYR A 72 -25.12 20.79 28.47
CA TYR A 72 -23.78 21.20 28.90
C TYR A 72 -23.75 22.65 29.37
N ARG A 73 -24.36 23.59 28.64
CA ARG A 73 -24.47 24.99 29.06
C ARG A 73 -25.16 25.14 30.41
N GLY A 74 -26.21 24.36 30.66
CA GLY A 74 -26.93 24.32 31.94
C GLY A 74 -26.06 23.77 33.07
N ALA A 75 -25.34 22.67 32.83
CA ALA A 75 -24.42 22.06 33.79
C ALA A 75 -23.25 22.99 34.16
N THR A 76 -22.66 23.70 33.19
CA THR A 76 -21.62 24.71 33.45
C THR A 76 -22.12 25.96 34.18
N ARG A 77 -23.44 26.17 34.26
CA ARG A 77 -24.07 27.31 34.95
C ARG A 77 -24.66 26.95 36.31
N ALA A 78 -24.63 25.68 36.71
CA ALA A 78 -24.99 25.31 38.07
C ALA A 78 -23.92 25.89 39.01
N PRO A 79 -24.28 26.74 39.99
CA PRO A 79 -23.33 27.14 41.01
C PRO A 79 -22.85 25.87 41.72
N TRP A 80 -21.53 25.70 41.79
CA TRP A 80 -20.91 24.69 42.63
C TRP A 80 -21.57 24.78 44.01
N ARG A 81 -22.16 23.66 44.47
CA ARG A 81 -22.74 23.56 45.81
C ARG A 81 -21.72 23.90 46.89
#